data_AF-A0A6N9UH62-F1
#
_entry.id   AF-A0A6N9UH62-F1
#
_cell.length_a   1.000
_cell.length_b   1.000
_cell.length_c   1.000
_cell.angle_alpha   90.00
_cell.angle_beta   90.00
_cell.angle_gamma   90.00
#
_symmetry.space_group_name_H-M   'P 1'
#
loop_
_entity.id
_entity.type
_entity.pdbx_description
1 polymer ?
#
loop_
_entity_poly.entity_id
_entity_poly.type
_entity_poly.pdbx_seq_one_letter_code
_entity_poly.pdbx_strand_id
1 'polypeptide(L)'
;MFARELRADVERVMGITFDTDGDGRDASGGYRFWFENDELSFHLIVDDPEEGRPLDRVPAYAVPVSRSERVATWELAERLYDGLDDLGTYLLIAFERDGMPVAANFDIGDDW
;
A
#
# COMPACT_ATOMS: atom_id res chain seq x y z
N MET A 1 11.07 10.84 4.98
CA MET A 1 11.60 9.64 4.31
C MET A 1 10.38 8.85 3.86
N PHE A 2 10.29 8.53 2.57
CA PHE A 2 9.09 8.04 1.89
C PHE A 2 8.25 7.02 2.68
N ALA A 3 8.85 5.99 3.26
CA ALA A 3 8.13 4.96 4.02
C ALA A 3 7.32 5.52 5.20
N ARG A 4 7.85 6.53 5.92
CA ARG A 4 7.16 7.16 7.06
C ARG A 4 6.00 8.04 6.60
N GLU A 5 6.17 8.72 5.47
CA GLU A 5 5.12 9.56 4.87
C GLU A 5 3.98 8.67 4.35
N LEU A 6 4.32 7.65 3.55
CA LEU A 6 3.34 6.68 3.05
C LEU A 6 2.60 5.97 4.18
N ARG A 7 3.30 5.54 5.24
CA ARG A 7 2.66 4.96 6.44
C ARG A 7 1.60 5.92 7.01
N ALA A 8 1.97 7.17 7.26
CA ALA A 8 1.09 8.15 7.89
C ALA A 8 -0.15 8.44 7.02
N ASP A 9 0.02 8.51 5.70
CA ASP A 9 -1.09 8.70 4.77
C ASP A 9 -2.01 7.48 4.71
N VAL A 10 -1.46 6.25 4.71
CA VAL A 10 -2.27 5.02 4.80
C VAL A 10 -3.03 4.94 6.12
N GLU A 11 -2.39 5.25 7.25
CA GLU A 11 -3.04 5.32 8.56
C GLU A 11 -4.22 6.31 8.55
N ARG A 12 -4.02 7.49 7.94
CA ARG A 12 -5.06 8.51 7.80
C ARG A 12 -6.21 8.05 6.90
N VAL A 13 -5.92 7.48 5.73
CA VAL A 13 -6.93 7.04 4.76
C VAL A 13 -7.77 5.90 5.32
N MET A 14 -7.13 4.92 5.94
CA MET A 14 -7.79 3.73 6.47
C MET A 14 -8.38 3.92 7.87
N GLY A 15 -7.95 4.96 8.59
CA GLY A 15 -8.37 5.20 9.97
C GLY A 15 -7.82 4.13 10.92
N ILE A 16 -6.58 3.70 10.69
CA ILE A 16 -5.88 2.69 11.50
C ILE A 16 -4.60 3.27 12.09
N THR A 17 -3.94 2.50 12.96
CA THR A 17 -2.59 2.80 13.42
C THR A 17 -1.81 1.51 13.38
N PHE A 18 -0.72 1.46 12.61
CA PHE A 18 0.08 0.25 12.49
C PHE A 18 0.79 -0.08 13.80
N ASP A 19 0.84 -1.37 14.12
CA ASP A 19 1.70 -1.91 15.15
C ASP A 19 3.13 -1.92 14.61
N THR A 20 4.01 -1.13 15.23
CA THR A 20 5.39 -1.01 14.79
C THR A 20 6.34 -1.02 15.97
N ASP A 21 7.29 -1.96 15.97
CA ASP A 21 8.47 -1.86 16.82
C ASP A 21 9.43 -0.82 16.22
N GLY A 22 9.71 0.25 16.96
CA GLY A 22 10.61 1.32 16.49
C GLY A 22 10.07 2.09 15.28
N ASP A 23 10.89 2.26 14.26
CA ASP A 23 10.55 2.98 13.02
C ASP A 23 9.99 2.07 11.91
N GLY A 24 9.85 0.77 12.17
CA GLY A 24 9.37 -0.23 11.21
C GLY A 24 10.41 -0.67 10.17
N ARG A 25 11.70 -0.34 10.37
CA ARG A 25 12.78 -0.85 9.53
C ARG A 25 12.88 -2.37 9.65
N ASP A 26 12.99 -3.04 8.51
CA ASP A 26 13.16 -4.48 8.49
C ASP A 26 14.63 -4.90 8.29
N ALA A 27 15.05 -5.97 8.98
CA ALA A 27 16.42 -6.48 8.95
C ALA A 27 16.86 -7.00 7.56
N SER A 28 15.94 -7.43 6.71
CA SER A 28 16.23 -7.84 5.33
C SER A 28 16.17 -6.69 4.31
N GLY A 29 15.90 -5.47 4.77
CA GLY A 29 15.77 -4.28 3.92
C GLY A 29 14.33 -3.75 3.85
N GLY A 30 14.21 -2.49 3.45
CA GLY A 30 12.93 -1.79 3.42
C GLY A 30 12.29 -1.55 4.79
N TYR A 31 10.97 -1.39 4.79
CA TYR A 31 10.12 -1.14 5.94
C TYR A 31 8.88 -2.02 5.86
N ARG A 32 8.44 -2.53 7.02
CA ARG A 32 7.25 -3.37 7.12
C ARG A 32 6.37 -2.89 8.26
N PHE A 33 5.10 -2.71 7.96
CA PHE A 33 4.09 -2.28 8.92
C PHE A 33 2.91 -3.23 8.88
N TRP A 34 2.38 -3.54 10.05
CA TRP A 34 1.31 -4.51 10.22
C TRP A 34 0.22 -3.96 11.12
N PHE A 35 -1.03 -4.20 10.75
CA PHE A 35 -2.19 -3.91 11.57
C PHE A 35 -3.14 -5.10 11.49
N GLU A 36 -3.66 -5.53 12.63
CA GLU A 36 -4.69 -6.55 12.68
C GLU A 36 -5.69 -6.28 13.79
N ASN A 37 -6.97 -6.36 13.47
CA ASN A 37 -8.06 -6.47 14.43
C ASN A 37 -9.12 -7.46 13.92
N ASP A 38 -10.28 -7.51 14.58
CA ASP A 38 -11.37 -8.43 14.20
C ASP A 38 -11.98 -8.12 12.82
N GLU A 39 -11.80 -6.92 12.27
CA GLU A 39 -12.45 -6.47 11.04
C GLU A 39 -11.49 -6.35 9.85
N LEU A 40 -10.20 -6.12 10.10
CA LEU A 40 -9.20 -5.78 9.09
C LEU A 40 -7.84 -6.38 9.44
N SER A 41 -7.17 -6.91 8.43
CA SER A 41 -5.73 -7.15 8.42
C SER A 41 -5.11 -6.29 7.33
N PHE A 42 -3.96 -5.66 7.61
CA PHE A 42 -3.30 -4.77 6.68
C PHE A 42 -1.77 -4.93 6.75
N HIS A 43 -1.16 -5.29 5.62
CA HIS A 43 0.29 -5.20 5.44
C HIS A 43 0.67 -4.00 4.56
N LEU A 44 1.61 -3.18 5.03
CA LEU A 44 2.30 -2.20 4.20
C LEU A 44 3.78 -2.54 4.15
N ILE A 45 4.30 -2.77 2.95
CA ILE A 45 5.70 -3.10 2.69
C ILE A 45 6.25 -1.99 1.80
N VAL A 46 7.38 -1.41 2.18
CA VAL A 46 8.08 -0.39 1.40
C VAL A 46 9.50 -0.87 1.21
N ASP A 47 9.88 -1.20 -0.02
CA ASP A 47 11.22 -1.72 -0.31
C ASP A 47 12.26 -0.58 -0.27
N ASP A 48 13.54 -0.96 -0.25
CA ASP A 48 14.59 0.03 -0.46
C ASP A 48 14.59 0.50 -1.93
N PRO A 49 14.98 1.75 -2.20
CA PRO A 49 15.22 2.18 -3.57
C PRO A 49 16.30 1.29 -4.20
N GLU A 50 15.99 0.67 -5.35
CA GLU A 50 16.96 -0.08 -6.14
C GLU A 50 17.62 0.83 -7.18
N GLU A 51 18.96 0.83 -7.21
CA GLU A 51 19.71 1.52 -8.26
C GLU A 51 19.42 0.93 -9.64
N GLY A 52 19.10 1.78 -10.62
CA GLY A 52 18.96 1.39 -12.02
C GLY A 52 17.57 0.94 -12.48
N ARG A 53 16.52 1.07 -11.64
CA ARG A 53 15.14 0.82 -12.07
C ARG A 53 14.54 1.99 -12.87
N PRO A 54 13.58 1.73 -13.79
CA PRO A 54 13.10 2.70 -14.78
C PRO A 54 12.41 3.99 -14.29
N LEU A 55 12.36 4.29 -12.99
CA LEU A 55 11.61 5.43 -12.46
C LEU A 55 12.26 6.16 -11.28
N ASP A 56 13.41 5.72 -10.74
CA ASP A 56 13.97 6.22 -9.47
C ASP A 56 12.92 6.29 -8.33
N ARG A 57 11.96 5.34 -8.33
CA ARG A 57 10.86 5.28 -7.34
C ARG A 57 11.06 4.13 -6.37
N VAL A 58 10.61 4.36 -5.14
CA VAL A 58 10.61 3.36 -4.07
C VAL A 58 9.38 2.45 -4.24
N PRO A 59 9.56 1.12 -4.42
CA PRO A 59 8.43 0.20 -4.52
C PRO A 59 7.68 0.11 -3.19
N ALA A 60 6.35 0.03 -3.26
CA ALA A 60 5.53 -0.21 -2.10
C ALA A 60 4.33 -1.11 -2.43
N TYR A 61 3.97 -1.96 -1.48
CA TYR A 61 2.84 -2.88 -1.55
C TYR A 61 1.95 -2.65 -0.34
N ALA A 62 0.66 -2.38 -0.60
CA ALA A 62 -0.35 -2.22 0.43
C ALA A 62 -1.44 -3.28 0.23
N VAL A 63 -1.63 -4.12 1.24
CA VAL A 63 -2.48 -5.31 1.16
C VAL A 63 -3.54 -5.25 2.26
N PRO A 64 -4.65 -4.51 2.05
CA PRO A 64 -5.80 -4.58 2.93
C PRO A 64 -6.54 -5.91 2.71
N VAL A 65 -6.92 -6.59 3.79
CA VAL A 65 -7.74 -7.81 3.76
C VAL A 65 -8.88 -7.64 4.75
N SER A 66 -10.11 -7.70 4.25
CA SER A 66 -11.27 -7.71 5.13
C SER A 66 -11.33 -9.02 5.91
N ARG A 67 -11.57 -8.92 7.21
CA ARG A 67 -11.91 -10.04 8.10
C ARG A 67 -13.39 -9.97 8.54
N SER A 68 -14.10 -8.95 8.08
CA SER A 68 -15.50 -8.68 8.37
C SER A 68 -16.42 -9.36 7.37
N GLU A 69 -17.58 -9.85 7.84
CA GLU A 69 -18.66 -10.31 6.97
C GLU A 69 -19.42 -9.16 6.29
N ARG A 70 -19.18 -7.90 6.72
CA ARG A 70 -19.95 -6.72 6.28
C ARG A 70 -19.27 -5.92 5.18
N VAL A 71 -17.95 -5.94 5.13
CA VAL A 71 -17.15 -5.15 4.20
C VAL A 71 -16.34 -6.12 3.36
N ALA A 72 -16.38 -5.98 2.06
CA ALA A 72 -15.57 -6.82 1.18
C ALA A 72 -14.15 -6.27 1.06
N THR A 73 -13.18 -7.14 0.79
CA THR A 73 -11.78 -6.72 0.59
C THR A 73 -11.62 -5.69 -0.53
N TRP A 74 -12.41 -5.81 -1.61
CA TRP A 74 -12.34 -4.86 -2.72
C TRP A 74 -12.79 -3.44 -2.31
N GLU A 75 -13.77 -3.31 -1.41
CA GLU A 75 -14.21 -2.00 -0.90
C GLU A 75 -13.11 -1.32 -0.07
N LEU A 76 -12.32 -2.11 0.67
CA LEU A 76 -11.15 -1.59 1.39
C LEU A 76 -10.04 -1.15 0.44
N ALA A 77 -9.80 -1.92 -0.63
CA ALA A 77 -8.82 -1.59 -1.65
C ALA A 77 -9.21 -0.33 -2.43
N GLU A 78 -10.48 -0.18 -2.80
CA GLU A 78 -11.02 1.01 -3.46
C GLU A 78 -10.87 2.25 -2.55
N ARG A 79 -11.31 2.16 -1.29
CA ARG A 79 -11.12 3.24 -0.31
C ARG A 79 -9.65 3.67 -0.18
N LEU A 80 -8.74 2.69 -0.13
CA LEU A 80 -7.31 2.97 -0.04
C LEU A 80 -6.80 3.66 -1.31
N TYR A 81 -7.18 3.14 -2.48
CA TYR A 81 -6.77 3.68 -3.76
C TYR A 81 -7.24 5.12 -3.93
N ASP A 82 -8.53 5.38 -3.78
CA ASP A 82 -9.13 6.72 -3.94
C ASP A 82 -8.50 7.71 -2.94
N GLY A 83 -8.37 7.29 -1.68
CA GLY A 83 -7.81 8.15 -0.63
C GLY A 83 -6.34 8.50 -0.82
N LEU A 84 -5.55 7.64 -1.48
CA LEU A 84 -4.17 7.94 -1.85
C LEU A 84 -4.08 8.70 -3.17
N ASP A 85 -4.98 8.46 -4.13
CA ASP A 85 -5.03 9.17 -5.41
C ASP A 85 -5.38 10.65 -5.22
N ASP A 86 -6.33 10.94 -4.33
CA ASP A 86 -6.72 12.30 -3.93
C ASP A 86 -5.55 13.15 -3.40
N LEU A 87 -4.46 12.51 -2.94
CA LEU A 87 -3.25 13.21 -2.48
C LEU A 87 -2.33 13.64 -3.63
N GLY A 88 -2.51 13.10 -4.84
CA GLY A 88 -1.69 13.41 -6.02
C GLY A 88 -0.19 13.15 -5.86
N THR A 89 0.21 12.33 -4.88
CA THR A 89 1.62 12.14 -4.47
C THR A 89 2.20 10.83 -4.98
N TYR A 90 1.37 9.81 -5.21
CA TYR A 90 1.79 8.45 -5.48
C TYR A 90 1.41 8.01 -6.90
N LEU A 91 2.23 7.11 -7.48
CA LEU A 91 1.76 6.29 -8.60
C LEU A 91 1.08 5.06 -8.03
N LEU A 92 -0.15 4.84 -8.45
CA LEU A 92 -1.00 3.80 -7.90
C LEU A 92 -1.45 2.87 -9.01
N ILE A 93 -1.35 1.58 -8.72
CA ILE A 93 -1.90 0.50 -9.51
C ILE A 93 -2.60 -0.47 -8.56
N ALA A 94 -3.86 -0.78 -8.85
CA ALA A 94 -4.64 -1.76 -8.13
C ALA A 94 -4.70 -3.05 -8.94
N PHE A 95 -4.56 -4.18 -8.26
CA PHE A 95 -4.58 -5.50 -8.86
C PHE A 95 -5.73 -6.34 -8.30
N GLU A 96 -6.32 -7.17 -9.16
CA GLU A 96 -7.10 -8.33 -8.75
C GLU A 96 -6.19 -9.38 -8.11
N ARG A 97 -6.83 -10.37 -7.45
CA ARG A 97 -6.13 -11.43 -6.72
C ARG A 97 -5.21 -12.28 -7.61
N ASP A 98 -5.54 -12.40 -8.89
CA ASP A 98 -4.75 -13.13 -9.89
C ASP A 98 -3.60 -12.31 -10.48
N GLY A 99 -3.46 -11.04 -10.06
CA GLY A 99 -2.43 -10.12 -10.54
C GLY A 99 -2.84 -9.32 -11.78
N MET A 100 -4.09 -9.40 -12.23
CA MET A 100 -4.58 -8.54 -13.31
C MET A 100 -4.76 -7.10 -12.80
N PRO A 101 -4.18 -6.07 -13.45
CA PRO A 101 -4.41 -4.69 -13.08
C PRO A 101 -5.84 -4.28 -13.40
N VAL A 102 -6.48 -3.57 -12.47
CA VAL A 102 -7.86 -3.10 -12.60
C VAL A 102 -8.01 -1.58 -12.62
N ALA A 103 -7.05 -0.86 -12.03
CA ALA A 103 -7.00 0.59 -12.05
C ALA A 103 -5.56 1.09 -11.94
N ALA A 104 -5.25 2.21 -12.61
CA ALA A 104 -3.99 2.91 -12.46
C ALA A 104 -4.19 4.42 -12.68
N ASN A 105 -3.44 5.25 -11.93
CA ASN A 105 -3.51 6.71 -12.06
C ASN A 105 -2.41 7.27 -12.97
N PHE A 106 -1.70 6.37 -13.65
CA PHE A 106 -0.64 6.65 -14.60
C PHE A 106 -0.70 5.62 -15.74
N ASP A 107 -0.06 5.95 -16.85
CA ASP A 107 0.03 5.03 -17.98
C ASP A 107 1.01 3.90 -17.67
N ILE A 108 0.50 2.66 -17.69
CA ILE A 108 1.26 1.45 -17.39
C ILE A 108 1.71 0.71 -18.67
N GLY A 109 1.31 1.20 -19.85
CA GLY A 109 1.57 0.59 -21.13
C GLY A 109 0.78 -0.71 -21.37
N ASP A 110 0.82 -1.18 -22.62
CA ASP A 110 0.09 -2.40 -23.07
C ASP A 110 0.86 -3.71 -22.78
N ASP A 111 2.13 -3.63 -22.39
CA ASP A 111 3.11 -4.75 -22.31
C ASP A 111 3.37 -5.24 -20.86
N TRP A 112 2.35 -5.17 -20.00
CA TRP A 112 2.44 -5.56 -18.60
C TRP A 112 2.42 -7.08 -18.36
#